data_AF-A0A9D7KGY9-F1
#
_entry.id   AF-A0A9D7KGY9-F1
#
_cell.length_a   1.000
_cell.length_b   1.000
_cell.length_c   1.000
_cell.angle_alpha   90.00
_cell.angle_beta   90.00
_cell.angle_gamma   90.00
#
_symmetry.space_group_name_H-M   'P 1'
#
loop_
_entity.id
_entity.type
_entity.pdbx_description
1 polymer ?
#
loop_
_entity_poly.entity_id
_entity_poly.type
_entity_poly.pdbx_seq_one_letter_code
_entity_poly.pdbx_strand_id
1 'polypeptide(L)'
;MNKTEEYSAFICNDLSRLSIQNLKQSTPRKRGIGGISAGGHISLLTALKRPDKFLLASGQSSTLTPEFFEFLESLKREPKSSNKRKLYFDVGRYDLLNGSYNNMSFLNSNELLEQKFSELNIEHKFNIFNDGHQWANWRERTDDILIYFFGK
;
A
#
# COMPACT_ATOMS: atom_id res chain seq x y z
N MET A 1 6.00 -5.33 19.93
CA MET A 1 5.61 -4.92 18.57
C MET A 1 4.29 -4.21 18.67
N ASN A 2 4.05 -3.18 17.85
CA ASN A 2 2.70 -2.62 17.78
C ASN A 2 1.79 -3.58 16.97
N LYS A 3 0.45 -3.43 17.07
CA LYS A 3 -0.49 -4.34 16.39
C LYS A 3 -0.30 -4.40 14.87
N THR A 4 0.14 -3.31 14.23
CA THR A 4 0.44 -3.24 12.80
C THR A 4 1.62 -4.14 12.43
N GLU A 5 2.68 -4.12 13.23
CA GLU A 5 3.85 -4.98 13.07
C GLU A 5 3.48 -6.44 13.31
N GLU A 6 2.68 -6.74 14.34
CA GLU A 6 2.22 -8.10 14.66
C GLU A 6 1.43 -8.70 13.49
N TYR A 7 0.48 -7.93 12.96
CA TYR A 7 -0.31 -8.33 11.81
C TYR A 7 0.56 -8.50 10.55
N SER A 8 1.47 -7.56 10.28
CA SER A 8 2.38 -7.65 9.14
C SER A 8 3.30 -8.88 9.23
N ALA A 9 3.78 -9.21 10.44
CA ALA A 9 4.58 -10.39 10.70
C ALA A 9 3.77 -11.68 10.47
N PHE A 10 2.54 -11.76 10.98
CA PHE A 10 1.65 -12.90 10.76
C PHE A 10 1.38 -13.13 9.27
N ILE A 11 1.02 -12.08 8.52
CA ILE A 11 0.79 -12.19 7.07
C ILE A 11 2.05 -12.66 6.35
N CYS A 12 3.21 -12.07 6.66
CA CYS A 12 4.45 -12.36 5.95
C CYS A 12 5.09 -13.70 6.32
N ASN A 13 4.97 -14.14 7.57
CA ASN A 13 5.73 -15.27 8.09
C ASN A 13 4.87 -16.51 8.28
N ASP A 14 3.58 -16.36 8.57
CA ASP A 14 2.71 -17.49 8.89
C ASP A 14 1.75 -17.75 7.73
N LEU A 15 0.88 -16.79 7.41
CA LEU A 15 -0.16 -16.96 6.38
C LEU A 15 0.44 -17.17 4.98
N SER A 16 1.46 -16.37 4.63
CA SER A 16 2.10 -16.51 3.33
C SER A 16 2.77 -17.88 3.20
N ARG A 17 3.43 -18.39 4.25
CA ARG A 17 4.04 -19.72 4.22
C ARG A 17 3.00 -20.81 3.97
N LEU A 18 1.87 -20.77 4.69
CA LEU A 18 0.80 -21.75 4.55
C LEU A 18 0.12 -21.71 3.17
N SER A 19 -0.08 -20.51 2.61
CA SER A 19 -0.76 -20.34 1.32
C SER A 19 0.15 -20.61 0.12
N ILE A 20 1.46 -20.30 0.25
CA ILE A 20 2.43 -20.41 -0.84
C ILE A 20 3.03 -21.81 -0.95
N GLN A 21 3.04 -22.61 0.12
CA GLN A 21 3.50 -24.01 0.06
C GLN A 21 2.76 -24.83 -1.02
N ASN A 22 1.51 -24.47 -1.32
CA ASN A 22 0.68 -25.14 -2.34
C ASN A 22 0.69 -24.45 -3.72
N LEU A 23 1.31 -23.26 -3.83
CA LEU A 23 1.38 -22.49 -5.08
C LEU A 23 2.84 -22.45 -5.55
N LYS A 24 3.16 -23.20 -6.61
CA LYS A 24 4.52 -23.30 -7.21
C LYS A 24 5.26 -21.95 -7.16
N GLN A 25 6.28 -21.88 -6.29
CA GLN A 25 7.28 -20.82 -6.15
C GLN A 25 6.91 -19.46 -6.78
N SER A 26 5.95 -18.75 -6.18
CA SER A 26 5.69 -17.35 -6.53
C SER A 26 6.81 -16.46 -6.01
N THR A 27 7.57 -15.84 -6.90
CA THR A 27 8.58 -14.81 -6.53
C THR A 27 7.89 -13.55 -6.01
N PRO A 28 8.59 -12.67 -5.25
CA PRO A 28 8.00 -11.42 -4.75
C PRO A 28 7.47 -10.51 -5.87
N ARG A 29 8.10 -10.55 -7.07
CA ARG A 29 7.65 -9.83 -8.27
C ARG A 29 6.29 -10.28 -8.81
N LYS A 30 5.81 -11.46 -8.41
CA LYS A 30 4.52 -12.02 -8.78
C LYS A 30 3.54 -12.05 -7.61
N ARG A 31 3.88 -11.42 -6.48
CA ARG A 31 3.07 -11.45 -5.27
C ARG A 31 2.55 -10.06 -4.92
N GLY A 32 1.22 -9.94 -4.93
CA GLY A 32 0.49 -8.75 -4.52
C GLY A 32 -0.04 -8.85 -3.11
N ILE A 33 -0.06 -7.70 -2.42
CA ILE A 33 -0.85 -7.47 -1.20
C ILE A 33 -1.68 -6.21 -1.41
N GLY A 34 -2.97 -6.25 -1.15
CA GLY A 34 -3.87 -5.14 -1.39
C GLY A 34 -4.90 -5.00 -0.30
N GLY A 35 -5.34 -3.78 -0.04
CA GLY A 35 -6.38 -3.52 0.94
C GLY A 35 -7.01 -2.15 0.82
N ILE A 36 -8.10 -1.98 1.55
CA ILE A 36 -8.90 -0.75 1.64
C ILE A 36 -8.68 -0.11 3.02
N SER A 37 -8.72 1.22 3.13
CA SER A 37 -8.66 1.93 4.43
C SER A 37 -7.44 1.52 5.27
N ALA A 38 -7.63 1.04 6.50
CA ALA A 38 -6.57 0.48 7.33
C ALA A 38 -5.85 -0.73 6.69
N GLY A 39 -6.54 -1.49 5.84
CA GLY A 39 -5.92 -2.56 5.04
C GLY A 39 -4.99 -2.00 3.94
N GLY A 40 -5.32 -0.84 3.37
CA GLY A 40 -4.46 -0.16 2.40
C GLY A 40 -3.17 0.34 3.04
N HIS A 41 -3.29 0.93 4.23
CA HIS A 41 -2.16 1.29 5.09
C HIS A 41 -1.18 0.12 5.28
N ILE A 42 -1.70 -1.00 5.77
CA ILE A 42 -0.92 -2.18 6.09
C ILE A 42 -0.28 -2.76 4.83
N SER A 43 -1.02 -2.82 3.72
CA SER A 43 -0.54 -3.39 2.46
C SER A 43 0.66 -2.62 1.91
N LEU A 44 0.55 -1.29 1.83
CA LEU A 44 1.63 -0.43 1.35
C LEU A 44 2.84 -0.48 2.29
N LEU A 45 2.64 -0.35 3.59
CA LEU A 45 3.72 -0.38 4.58
C LEU A 45 4.44 -1.73 4.59
N THR A 46 3.69 -2.83 4.48
CA THR A 46 4.23 -4.20 4.40
C THR A 46 5.12 -4.36 3.19
N ALA A 47 4.70 -3.91 2.00
CA ALA A 47 5.50 -4.05 0.79
C ALA A 47 6.78 -3.21 0.81
N LEU A 48 6.75 -2.05 1.45
CA LEU A 48 7.94 -1.23 1.66
C LEU A 48 8.90 -1.87 2.67
N LYS A 49 8.40 -2.36 3.81
CA LYS A 49 9.19 -3.02 4.86
C LYS A 49 9.68 -4.43 4.48
N ARG A 50 8.94 -5.15 3.64
CA ARG A 50 9.16 -6.57 3.28
C ARG A 50 9.21 -6.79 1.75
N PRO A 51 10.15 -6.14 1.03
CA PRO A 51 10.32 -6.35 -0.40
C PRO A 51 10.76 -7.78 -0.75
N ASP A 52 11.25 -8.56 0.23
CA ASP A 52 11.53 -9.99 0.11
C ASP A 52 10.27 -10.85 0.00
N LYS A 53 9.08 -10.30 0.31
CA LYS A 53 7.79 -11.00 0.28
C LYS A 53 6.87 -10.47 -0.80
N PHE A 54 6.70 -9.15 -0.89
CA PHE A 54 5.76 -8.51 -1.80
C PHE A 54 6.47 -7.37 -2.54
N LEU A 55 6.45 -7.41 -3.87
CA LEU A 55 6.89 -6.28 -4.71
C LEU A 55 5.73 -5.62 -5.47
N LEU A 56 4.52 -6.13 -5.31
CA LEU A 56 3.30 -5.54 -5.84
C LEU A 56 2.43 -5.19 -4.63
N ALA A 57 1.95 -3.95 -4.52
CA ALA A 57 1.05 -3.60 -3.43
C ALA A 57 0.05 -2.50 -3.77
N SER A 58 -1.15 -2.60 -3.20
CA SER A 58 -2.19 -1.60 -3.36
C SER A 58 -2.80 -1.12 -2.05
N GLY A 59 -3.20 0.14 -2.05
CA GLY A 59 -4.00 0.73 -0.99
C GLY A 59 -5.10 1.63 -1.54
N GLN A 60 -6.35 1.32 -1.26
CA GLN A 60 -7.50 2.14 -1.69
C GLN A 60 -8.06 2.90 -0.51
N SER A 61 -8.25 4.22 -0.65
CA SER A 61 -8.68 5.10 0.43
C SER A 61 -7.88 4.86 1.71
N SER A 62 -6.56 4.75 1.60
CA SER A 62 -5.74 4.27 2.72
C SER A 62 -5.83 5.18 3.93
N THR A 63 -5.80 4.61 5.13
CA THR A 63 -5.60 5.38 6.37
C THR A 63 -4.10 5.69 6.50
N LEU A 64 -3.71 6.95 6.64
CA LEU A 64 -2.30 7.30 6.89
C LEU A 64 -2.13 7.69 8.35
N THR A 65 -0.99 7.29 8.92
CA THR A 65 -0.64 7.57 10.32
C THR A 65 0.74 8.23 10.38
N PRO A 66 1.08 8.89 11.51
CA PRO A 66 2.42 9.44 11.70
C PRO A 66 3.52 8.40 11.52
N GLU A 67 3.33 7.18 12.04
CA GLU A 67 4.28 6.07 11.91
C GLU A 67 4.60 5.73 10.44
N PHE A 68 3.60 5.79 9.55
CA PHE A 68 3.83 5.54 8.12
C PHE A 68 4.79 6.57 7.54
N PHE A 69 4.54 7.86 7.80
CA PHE A 69 5.36 8.95 7.30
C PHE A 69 6.75 8.97 7.95
N GLU A 70 6.86 8.68 9.24
CA GLU A 70 8.14 8.52 9.93
C GLU A 70 8.99 7.42 9.28
N PHE A 71 8.37 6.30 8.89
CA PHE A 71 9.04 5.24 8.15
C PHE A 71 9.46 5.69 6.74
N LEU A 72 8.63 6.44 6.01
CA LEU A 72 9.06 7.01 4.71
C LEU A 72 10.27 7.93 4.84
N GLU A 73 10.30 8.75 5.89
CA GLU A 73 11.44 9.63 6.16
C GLU A 73 12.71 8.82 6.50
N SER A 74 12.59 7.64 7.13
CA SER A 74 13.76 6.77 7.36
C SER A 74 14.35 6.23 6.06
N LEU A 75 13.55 6.01 5.02
CA LEU A 75 14.03 5.54 3.71
C LEU A 75 14.95 6.54 3.01
N LYS A 76 14.89 7.84 3.33
CA LYS A 76 15.82 8.84 2.77
C LYS A 76 17.28 8.55 3.10
N ARG A 77 17.52 7.83 4.20
CA ARG A 77 18.86 7.51 4.71
C ARG A 77 19.35 6.14 4.25
N GLU A 78 18.48 5.33 3.65
CA GLU A 78 18.84 3.98 3.20
C GLU A 78 19.48 4.00 1.81
N PRO A 79 20.42 3.09 1.51
CA PRO A 79 20.87 2.88 0.15
C PRO A 79 19.68 2.57 -0.76
N LYS A 80 19.55 3.30 -1.86
CA LYS A 80 18.45 3.09 -2.81
C LYS A 80 18.46 1.66 -3.32
N SER A 81 17.49 0.86 -2.86
CA SER A 81 17.30 -0.50 -3.35
C SER A 81 16.86 -0.49 -4.81
N SER A 82 17.52 -1.29 -5.65
CA SER A 82 17.18 -1.45 -7.08
C SER A 82 15.93 -2.31 -7.33
N ASN A 83 15.23 -2.73 -6.27
CA ASN A 83 14.04 -3.55 -6.39
C ASN A 83 12.90 -2.75 -7.03
N LYS A 84 12.72 -2.91 -8.34
CA LYS A 84 11.54 -2.43 -9.06
C LYS A 84 10.27 -3.02 -8.42
N ARG A 85 9.46 -2.14 -7.84
CA ARG A 85 8.16 -2.43 -7.20
C ARG A 85 7.05 -1.83 -8.06
N LYS A 86 5.86 -2.42 -8.02
CA LYS A 86 4.64 -1.80 -8.57
C LYS A 86 3.72 -1.45 -7.41
N LEU A 87 3.66 -0.17 -7.06
CA LEU A 87 2.78 0.33 -6.01
C LEU A 87 1.61 1.07 -6.64
N TYR A 88 0.39 0.76 -6.22
CA TYR A 88 -0.82 1.42 -6.68
C TYR A 88 -1.56 1.96 -5.46
N PHE A 89 -2.02 3.20 -5.49
CA PHE A 89 -2.98 3.63 -4.49
C PHE A 89 -3.93 4.67 -5.05
N ASP A 90 -5.05 4.80 -4.38
CA ASP A 90 -6.10 5.71 -4.79
C ASP A 90 -6.85 6.27 -3.59
N VAL A 91 -7.62 7.33 -3.85
CA VAL A 91 -8.51 7.93 -2.84
C VAL A 91 -9.71 8.57 -3.53
N GLY A 92 -10.83 8.64 -2.81
CA GLY A 92 -12.00 9.42 -3.23
C GLY A 92 -11.83 10.91 -2.93
N ARG A 93 -12.33 11.77 -3.83
CA ARG A 93 -12.38 13.23 -3.63
C ARG A 93 -13.26 13.62 -2.45
N TYR A 94 -14.32 12.85 -2.21
CA TYR A 94 -15.31 13.06 -1.16
C TYR A 94 -15.19 11.98 -0.07
N ASP A 95 -13.97 11.47 0.12
CA ASP A 95 -13.64 10.54 1.20
C ASP A 95 -13.72 11.25 2.57
N LEU A 96 -13.43 10.53 3.65
CA LEU A 96 -13.60 11.02 5.02
C LEU A 96 -12.80 12.31 5.26
N LEU A 97 -13.45 13.29 5.89
CA LEU A 97 -12.85 14.61 6.15
C LEU A 97 -11.84 14.61 7.29
N ASN A 98 -11.89 13.61 8.19
CA ASN A 98 -11.01 13.49 9.34
C ASN A 98 -10.36 12.09 9.34
N GLY A 99 -9.08 12.04 9.02
CA GLY A 99 -8.23 10.85 9.03
C GLY A 99 -7.25 10.81 10.20
N SER A 100 -6.46 9.75 10.26
CA SER A 100 -5.58 9.47 11.41
C SER A 100 -4.28 10.27 11.43
N TYR A 101 -3.91 10.95 10.34
CA TYR A 101 -2.73 11.81 10.29
C TYR A 101 -3.13 13.27 10.41
N ASN A 102 -2.80 13.90 11.54
CA ASN A 102 -3.03 15.33 11.81
C ASN A 102 -4.47 15.81 11.53
N ASN A 103 -5.47 14.94 11.68
CA ASN A 103 -6.87 15.19 11.31
C ASN A 103 -7.07 15.65 9.86
N MET A 104 -6.11 15.37 8.96
CA MET A 104 -6.27 15.64 7.53
C MET A 104 -7.38 14.77 6.95
N SER A 105 -8.05 15.25 5.91
CA SER A 105 -8.94 14.40 5.12
C SER A 105 -8.15 13.23 4.50
N PHE A 106 -8.86 12.17 4.14
CA PHE A 106 -8.27 11.05 3.42
C PHE A 106 -7.67 11.50 2.08
N LEU A 107 -8.35 12.41 1.37
CA LEU A 107 -7.82 13.04 0.16
C LEU A 107 -6.45 13.68 0.43
N ASN A 108 -6.39 14.63 1.36
CA ASN A 108 -5.18 15.41 1.61
C ASN A 108 -4.02 14.52 2.10
N SER A 109 -4.32 13.52 2.95
CA SER A 109 -3.29 12.61 3.47
C SER A 109 -2.79 11.61 2.42
N ASN A 110 -3.62 11.16 1.48
CA ASN A 110 -3.19 10.32 0.35
C ASN A 110 -2.47 11.13 -0.74
N GLU A 111 -2.84 12.40 -0.97
CA GLU A 111 -2.06 13.32 -1.81
C GLU A 111 -0.67 13.61 -1.20
N LEU A 112 -0.59 13.80 0.12
CA LEU A 112 0.70 13.91 0.80
C LEU A 112 1.55 12.64 0.64
N LEU A 113 0.92 11.46 0.67
CA LEU A 113 1.61 10.19 0.41
C LEU A 113 2.20 10.15 -1.01
N GLU A 114 1.43 10.55 -2.03
CA GLU A 114 1.91 10.69 -3.42
C GLU A 114 3.15 11.58 -3.50
N GLN A 115 3.06 12.78 -2.92
CA GLN A 115 4.19 13.72 -2.91
C GLN A 115 5.44 13.10 -2.27
N LYS A 116 5.27 12.39 -1.15
CA LYS A 116 6.38 11.72 -0.45
C LYS A 116 6.97 10.57 -1.27
N PHE A 117 6.15 9.80 -1.96
CA PHE A 117 6.65 8.74 -2.84
C PHE A 117 7.43 9.34 -4.03
N SER A 118 6.93 10.43 -4.60
CA SER A 118 7.60 11.19 -5.67
C SER A 118 8.94 11.75 -5.21
N GLU A 119 9.02 12.40 -4.05
CA GLU A 119 10.27 12.88 -3.42
C GLU A 119 11.31 11.75 -3.26
N LEU A 120 10.84 10.56 -2.86
CA LEU A 120 11.68 9.39 -2.64
C LEU A 120 12.06 8.64 -3.92
N ASN A 121 11.55 9.06 -5.08
CA ASN A 121 11.66 8.33 -6.35
C ASN A 121 11.16 6.88 -6.25
N ILE A 122 10.08 6.66 -5.49
CA ILE A 122 9.40 5.38 -5.41
C ILE A 122 8.45 5.29 -6.61
N GLU A 123 8.66 4.33 -7.51
CA GLU A 123 7.76 4.08 -8.63
C GLU A 123 6.37 3.67 -8.14
N HIS A 124 5.34 4.42 -8.54
CA HIS A 124 3.97 4.18 -8.12
C HIS A 124 2.95 4.74 -9.12
N LYS A 125 1.69 4.33 -8.96
CA LYS A 125 0.52 4.91 -9.61
C LYS A 125 -0.43 5.44 -8.54
N PHE A 126 -0.76 6.73 -8.62
CA PHE A 126 -1.76 7.38 -7.77
C PHE A 126 -2.94 7.89 -8.60
N ASN A 127 -4.16 7.72 -8.12
CA ASN A 127 -5.36 8.25 -8.76
C ASN A 127 -6.33 8.84 -7.73
N ILE A 128 -7.06 9.88 -8.15
CA ILE A 128 -8.14 10.47 -7.38
C ILE A 128 -9.45 10.26 -8.16
N PHE A 129 -10.46 9.72 -7.49
CA PHE A 129 -11.76 9.46 -8.09
C PHE A 129 -12.84 10.37 -7.49
N ASN A 130 -13.88 10.71 -8.27
CA ASN A 130 -14.97 11.56 -7.81
C ASN A 130 -16.00 10.75 -6.98
N ASP A 131 -15.55 10.19 -5.87
CA ASP A 131 -16.32 9.32 -4.99
C ASP A 131 -15.88 9.45 -3.52
N GLY A 132 -16.37 8.57 -2.64
CA GLY A 132 -16.09 8.59 -1.20
C GLY A 132 -15.72 7.22 -0.62
N HIS A 133 -15.76 7.12 0.72
CA HIS A 133 -15.26 5.97 1.48
C HIS A 133 -16.20 4.74 1.46
N GLN A 134 -16.43 4.15 0.28
CA GLN A 134 -17.47 3.12 0.11
C GLN A 134 -17.03 1.93 -0.75
N TRP A 135 -17.64 0.78 -0.45
CA TRP A 135 -17.31 -0.52 -1.03
C TRP A 135 -17.48 -0.61 -2.54
N ALA A 136 -18.56 -0.05 -3.08
CA ALA A 136 -18.83 -0.07 -4.52
C ALA A 136 -17.63 0.50 -5.30
N ASN A 137 -17.10 1.63 -4.83
CA ASN A 137 -16.02 2.33 -5.48
C ASN A 137 -14.71 1.52 -5.44
N TRP A 138 -14.42 0.87 -4.30
CA TRP A 138 -13.22 0.04 -4.19
C TRP A 138 -13.28 -1.19 -5.09
N ARG A 139 -14.47 -1.81 -5.18
CA ARG A 139 -14.71 -2.96 -6.05
C ARG A 139 -14.45 -2.62 -7.51
N GLU A 140 -14.96 -1.49 -7.99
CA GLU A 140 -14.81 -1.07 -9.40
C GLU A 140 -13.34 -0.92 -9.83
N ARG A 141 -12.47 -0.54 -8.90
CA ARG A 141 -11.04 -0.31 -9.16
C ARG A 141 -10.18 -1.57 -9.02
N THR A 142 -10.74 -2.66 -8.49
CA THR A 142 -9.97 -3.89 -8.24
C THR A 142 -9.38 -4.45 -9.54
N ASP A 143 -10.12 -4.39 -10.64
CA ASP A 143 -9.65 -4.90 -11.94
C ASP A 143 -8.44 -4.09 -12.45
N ASP A 144 -8.50 -2.75 -12.36
CA ASP A 144 -7.40 -1.86 -12.74
C ASP A 144 -6.12 -2.12 -11.92
N ILE A 145 -6.28 -2.40 -10.63
CA ILE A 145 -5.17 -2.77 -9.73
C ILE A 145 -4.53 -4.09 -10.19
N LEU A 146 -5.36 -5.10 -10.47
CA LEU A 146 -4.88 -6.40 -10.92
C LEU A 146 -4.21 -6.32 -12.31
N ILE A 147 -4.75 -5.50 -13.22
CA ILE A 147 -4.16 -5.22 -14.53
C ILE A 147 -2.83 -4.48 -14.36
N TYR A 148 -2.73 -3.49 -13.48
CA TYR A 148 -1.46 -2.81 -13.22
C TYR A 148 -0.39 -3.78 -12.69
N PHE A 149 -0.77 -4.70 -11.82
CA PHE A 149 0.14 -5.71 -11.26
C PHE A 149 0.58 -6.75 -12.30
N PHE A 150 -0.38 -7.37 -12.98
CA PHE A 150 -0.19 -8.62 -13.73
C PHE A 150 -0.51 -8.53 -15.22
N GLY A 151 -1.04 -7.40 -15.67
CA GLY A 151 -1.21 -7.09 -17.09
C GLY A 151 0.13 -7.11 -17.83
N LYS A 152 0.06 -7.49 -19.11
CA LYS A 152 1.23 -7.64 -19.98
C LYS A 152 1.78 -6.30 -20.41
#